data_AF-A0A8T4G1I6-F1
#
_entry.id   AF-A0A8T4G1I6-F1
#
_cell.length_a   1.000
_cell.length_b   1.000
_cell.length_c   1.000
_cell.angle_alpha   90.00
_cell.angle_beta   90.00
_cell.angle_gamma   90.00
#
_symmetry.space_group_name_H-M   'P 1'
#
loop_
_entity.id
_entity.type
_entity.pdbx_description
1 polymer ?
#
loop_
_entity_poly.entity_id
_entity_poly.type
_entity_poly.pdbx_seq_one_letter_code
_entity_poly.pdbx_strand_id
1 'polypeptide(L)'
;MYLPFLLIYALAVVTRKSLSELAYFGIVLVGLIIFLRPKKSIFKHLGFLLGFEGLLFILALFNPGEPLINTPIGAITKEGIHSFFLLLGRAFLSSSAVVVTSNSLGFSRLLAEMEELRFPRILILTLAFTYRYLDLFKDEALRMKRALDSRAFGIGKREYYQKLGALLSEIFVRAYIRNDKIYKAMLSRCFGEFPKFERHKSIMPLIFSVIALIGVLI
;
A
#
# COMPACT_ATOMS: atom_id res chain seq x y z
N MET A 1 -5.34 15.56 -5.25
CA MET A 1 -5.72 15.16 -3.87
C MET A 1 -6.50 13.86 -3.93
N TYR A 2 -5.85 12.78 -4.33
CA TYR A 2 -6.40 11.43 -4.31
C TYR A 2 -6.35 10.81 -2.90
N LEU A 3 -5.42 11.20 -2.02
CA LEU A 3 -5.37 10.73 -0.63
C LEU A 3 -6.66 11.00 0.18
N PRO A 4 -7.24 12.22 0.21
CA PRO A 4 -8.51 12.44 0.90
C PRO A 4 -9.65 11.67 0.24
N PHE A 5 -9.65 11.53 -1.09
CA PHE A 5 -10.60 10.66 -1.78
C PHE A 5 -10.53 9.22 -1.28
N LEU A 6 -9.32 8.65 -1.16
CA LEU A 6 -9.13 7.30 -0.65
C LEU A 6 -9.65 7.14 0.78
N LEU A 7 -9.40 8.12 1.65
CA LEU A 7 -9.88 8.10 3.04
C LEU A 7 -11.41 8.13 3.09
N ILE A 8 -12.04 9.05 2.34
CA ILE A 8 -13.50 9.15 2.24
C ILE A 8 -14.08 7.86 1.67
N TYR A 9 -13.52 7.34 0.58
CA TYR A 9 -13.97 6.12 -0.07
C TYR A 9 -13.85 4.91 0.87
N ALA A 10 -12.74 4.75 1.58
CA ALA A 10 -12.55 3.65 2.51
C ALA A 10 -13.55 3.71 3.69
N LEU A 11 -13.73 4.89 4.30
CA LEU A 11 -14.73 5.06 5.36
C LEU A 11 -16.15 4.81 4.86
N ALA A 12 -16.46 5.31 3.66
CA ALA A 12 -17.74 5.10 3.01
C ALA A 12 -18.02 3.61 2.83
N VAL A 13 -17.10 2.86 2.24
CA VAL A 13 -17.23 1.41 2.02
C VAL A 13 -17.41 0.65 3.33
N VAL A 14 -16.59 0.95 4.35
CA VAL A 14 -16.59 0.21 5.63
C VAL A 14 -17.90 0.41 6.41
N THR A 15 -18.54 1.56 6.27
CA THR A 15 -19.78 1.88 7.00
C THR A 15 -21.00 1.11 6.46
N ARG A 16 -20.92 0.55 5.25
CA ARG A 16 -22.09 0.01 4.51
C ARG A 16 -22.48 -1.40 4.91
N LYS A 17 -23.75 -1.58 5.26
CA LYS A 17 -24.29 -2.82 5.84
C LYS A 17 -24.99 -3.72 4.82
N SER A 18 -25.26 -3.22 3.61
CA SER A 18 -25.92 -3.98 2.54
C SER A 18 -24.97 -4.31 1.38
N LEU A 19 -25.16 -5.46 0.75
CA LEU A 19 -24.46 -5.82 -0.50
C LEU A 19 -24.82 -4.88 -1.66
N SER A 20 -26.05 -4.34 -1.70
CA SER A 20 -26.46 -3.41 -2.76
C SER A 20 -25.69 -2.09 -2.70
N GLU A 21 -25.44 -1.59 -1.49
CA GLU A 21 -24.63 -0.40 -1.26
C GLU A 21 -23.18 -0.61 -1.70
N LEU A 22 -22.62 -1.80 -1.46
CA LEU A 22 -21.27 -2.16 -1.91
C LEU A 22 -21.16 -2.19 -3.45
N ALA A 23 -22.23 -2.58 -4.16
CA ALA A 23 -22.23 -2.57 -5.62
C ALA A 23 -22.04 -1.15 -6.19
N TYR A 24 -22.60 -0.12 -5.55
CA TYR A 24 -22.37 1.28 -5.93
C TYR A 24 -20.87 1.64 -5.85
N PHE A 25 -20.20 1.30 -4.74
CA PHE A 25 -18.77 1.55 -4.59
C PHE A 25 -17.92 0.72 -5.55
N GLY A 26 -18.40 -0.46 -5.97
CA GLY A 26 -17.83 -1.24 -7.07
C GLY A 26 -17.84 -0.47 -8.40
N ILE A 27 -18.95 0.19 -8.74
CA ILE A 27 -19.05 1.02 -9.95
C ILE A 27 -18.07 2.20 -9.90
N VAL A 28 -17.98 2.88 -8.75
CA VAL A 28 -17.02 3.98 -8.54
C VAL A 28 -15.58 3.50 -8.73
N LEU A 29 -15.25 2.31 -8.22
CA LEU A 29 -13.94 1.70 -8.38
C LEU A 29 -13.62 1.34 -9.84
N VAL A 30 -14.59 0.80 -10.58
CA VAL A 30 -14.44 0.54 -12.02
C VAL A 30 -14.19 1.85 -12.78
N GLY A 31 -14.94 2.91 -12.47
CA GLY A 31 -14.69 4.24 -13.03
C GLY A 31 -13.28 4.77 -12.75
N LEU A 32 -12.79 4.57 -11.52
CA LEU A 32 -11.43 4.92 -11.13
C LEU A 32 -10.37 4.13 -11.93
N ILE A 33 -10.58 2.82 -12.12
CA ILE A 33 -9.68 1.95 -12.92
C ILE A 33 -9.64 2.40 -14.38
N ILE A 34 -10.79 2.70 -14.98
CA ILE A 34 -10.88 3.15 -16.38
C ILE A 34 -10.14 4.49 -16.56
N PHE A 35 -10.25 5.39 -15.59
CA PHE A 35 -9.62 6.69 -15.64
C PHE A 35 -8.10 6.64 -15.43
N LEU A 36 -7.65 5.95 -14.37
CA LEU A 36 -6.24 5.86 -14.00
C LEU A 36 -5.43 4.89 -14.88
N ARG A 37 -6.11 4.09 -15.71
CA ARG A 37 -5.53 3.10 -16.65
C ARG A 37 -4.30 2.38 -16.09
N PRO A 38 -4.47 1.62 -14.99
CA PRO A 38 -3.37 0.94 -14.35
C PRO A 38 -2.71 -0.09 -15.29
N LYS A 39 -1.43 -0.39 -15.03
CA LYS A 39 -0.72 -1.46 -15.74
C LYS A 39 -1.43 -2.80 -15.54
N LYS A 40 -1.46 -3.65 -16.56
CA LYS A 40 -2.09 -4.99 -16.50
C LYS A 40 -1.55 -5.87 -15.35
N SER A 41 -0.32 -5.63 -14.89
CA SER A 41 0.27 -6.32 -13.73
C SER A 41 -0.53 -6.13 -12.44
N ILE A 42 -1.27 -5.02 -12.29
CA ILE A 42 -2.06 -4.75 -11.09
C ILE A 42 -3.19 -5.76 -10.93
N PHE A 43 -3.81 -6.23 -12.01
CA PHE A 43 -4.89 -7.23 -11.91
C PHE A 43 -4.44 -8.54 -11.26
N LYS A 44 -3.16 -8.91 -11.40
CA LYS A 44 -2.58 -10.06 -10.67
C LYS A 44 -2.51 -9.81 -9.16
N HIS A 45 -2.17 -8.58 -8.77
CA HIS A 45 -2.13 -8.18 -7.36
C HIS A 45 -3.54 -8.12 -6.77
N LEU A 46 -4.52 -7.60 -7.52
CA LEU A 46 -5.93 -7.61 -7.10
C LEU A 46 -6.47 -9.03 -6.93
N GLY A 47 -6.17 -9.94 -7.86
CA GLY A 47 -6.56 -11.34 -7.73
C GLY A 47 -5.92 -12.02 -6.50
N PHE A 48 -4.64 -11.73 -6.22
CA PHE A 48 -3.98 -12.21 -5.02
C PHE A 48 -4.62 -11.65 -3.74
N LEU A 49 -4.95 -10.36 -3.72
CA LEU A 49 -5.64 -9.72 -2.59
C LEU A 49 -7.00 -10.35 -2.33
N LEU A 50 -7.81 -10.56 -3.38
CA LEU A 50 -9.12 -11.21 -3.26
C LEU A 50 -9.00 -12.61 -2.65
N GLY A 51 -8.02 -13.40 -3.09
CA GLY A 51 -7.78 -14.74 -2.54
C GLY A 51 -7.33 -14.71 -1.08
N PHE A 52 -6.42 -13.79 -0.75
CA PHE A 52 -5.92 -13.61 0.61
C PHE A 52 -7.02 -13.14 1.57
N GLU A 53 -7.79 -12.12 1.18
CA GLU A 53 -8.92 -11.60 1.96
C GLU A 53 -10.03 -12.65 2.12
N GLY A 54 -10.30 -13.45 1.08
CA GLY A 54 -11.21 -14.58 1.17
C GLY A 54 -10.78 -15.62 2.18
N LEU A 55 -9.48 -15.92 2.26
CA LEU A 55 -8.95 -16.81 3.29
C LEU A 55 -9.08 -16.20 4.69
N LEU A 56 -8.80 -14.90 4.84
CA LEU A 56 -8.90 -14.21 6.14
C LEU A 56 -10.33 -14.23 6.70
N PHE A 57 -11.33 -14.04 5.85
CA PHE A 57 -12.73 -13.98 6.28
C PHE A 57 -13.45 -15.32 6.25
N ILE A 58 -12.77 -16.43 5.92
CA ILE A 58 -13.41 -17.75 5.84
C ILE A 58 -14.11 -18.14 7.15
N LEU A 59 -13.61 -17.67 8.30
CA LEU A 59 -14.23 -17.90 9.60
C LEU A 59 -15.58 -17.19 9.77
N ALA A 60 -15.85 -16.13 9.01
CA ALA A 60 -17.13 -15.42 9.03
C ALA A 60 -18.30 -16.29 8.55
N LEU A 61 -18.03 -17.37 7.79
CA LEU A 61 -19.06 -18.35 7.39
C LEU A 61 -19.71 -19.06 8.59
N PHE A 62 -19.00 -19.14 9.72
CA PHE A 62 -19.44 -19.84 10.93
C PHE A 62 -20.06 -18.89 11.98
N ASN A 63 -20.45 -17.67 11.59
CA ASN A 63 -21.17 -16.78 12.49
C ASN A 63 -22.51 -17.42 12.95
N PRO A 64 -22.93 -17.22 14.20
CA PRO A 64 -24.19 -17.77 14.70
C PRO A 64 -25.39 -17.16 13.95
N GLY A 65 -26.39 -18.00 13.64
CA GLY A 65 -27.51 -17.64 12.77
C GLY A 65 -28.35 -18.86 12.38
N GLU A 66 -29.18 -18.73 11.35
CA GLU A 66 -29.99 -19.83 10.81
C GLU A 66 -29.10 -20.83 10.05
N PRO A 67 -28.94 -22.08 10.54
CA PRO A 67 -28.04 -23.06 9.93
C PRO A 67 -28.62 -23.59 8.62
N LEU A 68 -27.91 -23.41 7.51
CA LEU A 68 -28.25 -24.06 6.23
C LEU A 68 -27.55 -25.41 6.07
N ILE A 69 -26.27 -25.49 6.45
CA ILE A 69 -25.45 -26.69 6.25
C ILE A 69 -24.64 -26.93 7.52
N ASN A 70 -24.79 -28.10 8.12
CA ASN A 70 -23.94 -28.53 9.24
C ASN A 70 -22.69 -29.21 8.69
N THR A 71 -21.53 -28.61 8.95
CA THR A 71 -20.23 -29.22 8.65
C THR A 71 -19.56 -29.68 9.97
N PRO A 72 -18.62 -30.64 9.93
CA PRO A 72 -17.94 -31.11 11.15
C PRO A 72 -17.12 -30.04 11.88
N ILE A 73 -16.87 -28.89 11.25
CA ILE A 73 -16.08 -27.78 11.80
C ILE A 73 -16.99 -26.67 12.38
N GLY A 74 -18.27 -26.64 11.96
CA GLY A 74 -19.28 -25.66 12.39
C GLY A 74 -20.47 -25.60 11.43
N ALA A 75 -21.58 -25.00 11.87
CA ALA A 75 -22.72 -24.77 11.00
C ALA A 75 -22.47 -23.54 10.11
N ILE A 76 -22.65 -23.69 8.79
CA ILE A 76 -22.68 -22.57 7.86
C ILE A 76 -24.08 -21.97 7.90
N THR A 77 -24.16 -20.72 8.32
CA THR A 77 -25.42 -19.99 8.51
C THR A 77 -25.68 -19.01 7.37
N LYS A 78 -26.94 -18.60 7.19
CA LYS A 78 -27.32 -17.57 6.21
C LYS A 78 -26.62 -16.24 6.51
N GLU A 79 -26.57 -15.89 7.79
CA GLU A 79 -25.92 -14.72 8.34
C GLU A 79 -24.41 -14.78 8.14
N GLY A 80 -23.82 -15.97 8.26
CA GLY A 80 -22.39 -16.20 8.02
C GLY A 80 -22.00 -15.99 6.56
N ILE A 81 -22.81 -16.51 5.62
CA ILE A 81 -22.61 -16.26 4.19
C ILE A 81 -22.72 -14.76 3.88
N HIS A 82 -23.76 -14.10 4.39
CA HIS A 82 -23.94 -12.66 4.19
C HIS A 82 -22.76 -11.86 4.77
N SER A 83 -22.34 -12.19 5.99
CA SER A 83 -21.20 -11.54 6.66
C SER A 83 -19.90 -11.74 5.89
N PHE A 84 -19.66 -12.95 5.36
CA PHE A 84 -18.49 -13.25 4.55
C PHE A 84 -18.41 -12.38 3.31
N PHE A 85 -19.47 -12.36 2.48
CA PHE A 85 -19.47 -11.54 1.26
C PHE A 85 -19.37 -10.05 1.54
N LEU A 86 -19.98 -9.59 2.63
CA LEU A 86 -19.94 -8.20 3.03
C LEU A 86 -18.54 -7.79 3.52
N LEU A 87 -17.88 -8.60 4.35
CA LEU A 87 -16.50 -8.35 4.79
C LEU A 87 -15.52 -8.42 3.62
N LEU A 88 -15.64 -9.45 2.79
CA LEU A 88 -14.85 -9.60 1.57
C LEU A 88 -15.01 -8.38 0.66
N GLY A 89 -16.25 -7.97 0.38
CA GLY A 89 -16.53 -6.82 -0.47
C GLY A 89 -15.97 -5.51 0.09
N ARG A 90 -16.11 -5.27 1.40
CA ARG A 90 -15.55 -4.07 2.05
C ARG A 90 -14.03 -4.03 1.97
N ALA A 91 -13.37 -5.14 2.33
CA ALA A 91 -11.93 -5.25 2.29
C ALA A 91 -11.42 -5.07 0.85
N PHE A 92 -11.97 -5.84 -0.08
CA PHE A 92 -11.54 -5.84 -1.47
C PHE A 92 -11.70 -4.48 -2.16
N LEU A 93 -12.84 -3.82 -1.98
CA LEU A 93 -13.08 -2.49 -2.57
C LEU A 93 -12.12 -1.45 -1.99
N SER A 94 -11.93 -1.43 -0.66
CA SER A 94 -11.04 -0.48 -0.01
C SER A 94 -9.56 -0.71 -0.38
N SER A 95 -9.08 -1.95 -0.35
CA SER A 95 -7.71 -2.31 -0.69
C SER A 95 -7.41 -2.07 -2.17
N SER A 96 -8.35 -2.43 -3.05
CA SER A 96 -8.24 -2.20 -4.49
C SER A 96 -8.12 -0.71 -4.84
N ALA A 97 -8.93 0.15 -4.21
CA ALA A 97 -8.87 1.60 -4.45
C ALA A 97 -7.48 2.16 -4.10
N VAL A 98 -6.92 1.76 -2.97
CA VAL A 98 -5.57 2.16 -2.51
C VAL A 98 -4.50 1.66 -3.48
N VAL A 99 -4.56 0.39 -3.90
CA VAL A 99 -3.58 -0.21 -4.80
C VAL A 99 -3.59 0.45 -6.19
N VAL A 100 -4.79 0.65 -6.76
CA VAL A 100 -4.94 1.29 -8.09
C VAL A 100 -4.42 2.73 -8.04
N THR A 101 -4.80 3.49 -7.00
CA THR A 101 -4.41 4.89 -6.88
C THR A 101 -2.91 5.03 -6.63
N SER A 102 -2.36 4.29 -5.65
CA SER A 102 -0.94 4.39 -5.28
C SER A 102 -0.01 4.03 -6.44
N ASN A 103 -0.37 3.04 -7.26
CA ASN A 103 0.43 2.65 -8.41
C ASN A 103 0.39 3.68 -9.54
N SER A 104 -0.77 4.28 -9.80
CA SER A 104 -0.92 5.26 -10.87
C SER A 104 -0.38 6.65 -10.52
N LEU A 105 -0.35 7.03 -9.24
CA LEU A 105 0.01 8.39 -8.82
C LEU A 105 1.53 8.64 -8.75
N GLY A 106 2.32 7.59 -8.48
CA GLY A 106 3.76 7.70 -8.26
C GLY A 106 4.11 8.28 -6.88
N PHE A 107 5.29 7.89 -6.34
CA PHE A 107 5.65 8.20 -4.96
C PHE A 107 5.81 9.70 -4.68
N SER A 108 6.44 10.46 -5.59
CA SER A 108 6.63 11.90 -5.44
C SER A 108 5.31 12.65 -5.31
N ARG A 109 4.26 12.20 -6.02
CA ARG A 109 2.94 12.83 -5.96
C ARG A 109 2.21 12.47 -4.66
N LEU A 110 2.39 11.26 -4.14
CA LEU A 110 1.88 10.90 -2.81
C LEU A 110 2.48 11.79 -1.72
N LEU A 111 3.80 12.05 -1.76
CA LEU A 111 4.46 12.97 -0.82
C LEU A 111 3.91 14.40 -0.92
N ALA A 112 3.67 14.89 -2.15
CA ALA A 112 3.07 16.20 -2.37
C ALA A 112 1.66 16.30 -1.75
N GLU A 113 0.86 15.25 -1.88
CA GLU A 113 -0.48 15.23 -1.27
C GLU A 113 -0.44 15.09 0.25
N MET A 114 0.56 14.41 0.82
CA MET A 114 0.80 14.39 2.28
C MET A 114 1.16 15.78 2.80
N GLU A 115 1.96 16.55 2.05
CA GLU A 115 2.30 17.94 2.40
C GLU A 115 1.03 18.82 2.45
N GLU A 116 0.11 18.64 1.49
CA GLU A 116 -1.17 19.35 1.47
C GLU A 116 -2.09 18.96 2.64
N LEU A 117 -2.04 17.69 3.08
CA LEU A 117 -2.76 17.21 4.27
C LEU A 117 -2.14 17.68 5.59
N ARG A 118 -1.13 18.58 5.54
CA ARG A 118 -0.42 19.12 6.70
C ARG A 118 0.28 18.05 7.54
N PHE A 119 0.74 16.96 6.92
CA PHE A 119 1.61 16.01 7.61
C PHE A 119 2.91 16.72 8.07
N PRO A 120 3.49 16.31 9.22
CA PRO A 120 4.74 16.88 9.70
C PRO A 120 5.84 16.81 8.63
N ARG A 121 6.41 17.97 8.26
CA ARG A 121 7.40 18.07 7.17
C ARG A 121 8.59 17.13 7.38
N ILE A 122 9.03 16.93 8.63
CA ILE A 122 10.12 16.01 8.96
C ILE A 122 9.88 14.57 8.49
N LEU A 123 8.63 14.09 8.57
CA LEU A 123 8.27 12.74 8.11
C LEU A 123 8.29 12.65 6.59
N ILE A 124 7.73 13.65 5.91
CA ILE A 124 7.73 13.72 4.44
C ILE A 124 9.17 13.74 3.91
N LEU A 125 10.04 14.53 4.53
CA LEU A 125 11.46 14.59 4.16
C LEU A 125 12.17 13.26 4.38
N THR A 126 11.94 12.62 5.53
CA THR A 126 12.52 11.31 5.83
C THR A 126 12.08 10.27 4.81
N LEU A 127 10.80 10.24 4.45
CA LEU A 127 10.24 9.38 3.39
C LEU A 127 10.85 9.69 2.01
N ALA A 128 10.98 10.97 1.66
CA ALA A 128 11.54 11.40 0.38
C ALA A 128 13.01 10.97 0.23
N PHE A 129 13.83 11.17 1.27
CA PHE A 129 15.21 10.70 1.28
C PHE A 129 15.31 9.18 1.26
N THR A 130 14.45 8.50 2.03
CA THR A 130 14.38 7.04 2.02
C THR A 130 14.12 6.53 0.61
N TYR A 131 13.09 7.04 -0.08
CA TYR A 131 12.78 6.64 -1.46
C TYR A 131 13.90 6.98 -2.44
N ARG A 132 14.47 8.19 -2.36
CA ARG A 132 15.57 8.62 -3.24
C ARG A 132 16.80 7.73 -3.13
N TYR A 133 17.12 7.24 -1.92
CA TYR A 133 18.31 6.43 -1.67
C TYR A 133 18.04 4.93 -1.61
N LEU A 134 16.78 4.49 -1.68
CA LEU A 134 16.41 3.07 -1.62
C LEU A 134 17.06 2.26 -2.74
N ASP A 135 17.00 2.76 -3.98
CA ASP A 135 17.61 2.08 -5.12
C ASP A 135 19.15 2.04 -5.02
N LEU A 136 19.76 3.12 -4.54
CA LEU A 136 21.21 3.17 -4.30
C LEU A 136 21.64 2.10 -3.28
N PHE A 137 20.94 2.01 -2.15
CA PHE A 137 21.26 1.01 -1.11
C PHE A 137 20.93 -0.40 -1.57
N LYS A 138 19.87 -0.60 -2.36
CA LYS A 138 19.53 -1.88 -2.97
C LYS A 138 20.66 -2.36 -3.90
N ASP A 139 21.18 -1.49 -4.76
CA ASP A 139 22.27 -1.83 -5.67
C ASP A 139 23.58 -2.13 -4.93
N GLU A 140 23.87 -1.37 -3.88
CA GLU A 140 25.02 -1.62 -3.00
C GLU A 140 24.88 -2.97 -2.27
N ALA A 141 23.70 -3.25 -1.72
CA ALA A 141 23.40 -4.52 -1.07
C ALA A 141 23.52 -5.71 -2.03
N LEU A 142 22.99 -5.59 -3.24
CA LEU A 142 23.10 -6.65 -4.26
C LEU A 142 24.54 -6.87 -4.71
N ARG A 143 25.34 -5.80 -4.84
CA ARG A 143 26.76 -5.91 -5.20
C ARG A 143 27.56 -6.62 -4.11
N MET A 144 27.34 -6.25 -2.85
CA MET A 144 27.99 -6.91 -1.71
C MET A 144 27.54 -8.36 -1.58
N LYS A 145 26.25 -8.64 -1.82
CA LYS A 145 25.72 -10.01 -1.79
C LYS A 145 26.38 -10.88 -2.85
N ARG A 146 26.51 -10.39 -4.09
CA ARG A 146 27.22 -11.13 -5.16
C ARG A 146 28.67 -11.43 -4.77
N ALA A 147 29.37 -10.45 -4.18
CA ALA A 147 30.75 -10.66 -3.71
C ALA A 147 30.83 -11.68 -2.57
N LEU A 148 29.85 -11.69 -1.66
CA LEU A 148 29.73 -12.72 -0.64
C LEU A 148 29.49 -14.09 -1.27
N ASP A 149 28.52 -14.21 -2.17
CA ASP A 149 28.16 -15.46 -2.85
C ASP A 149 29.37 -16.04 -3.63
N SER A 150 30.22 -15.20 -4.24
CA SER A 150 31.46 -15.64 -4.91
C SER A 150 32.54 -16.15 -3.93
N ARG A 151 32.61 -15.60 -2.71
CA ARG A 151 33.58 -16.02 -1.68
C ARG A 151 33.08 -17.19 -0.83
N ALA A 152 31.77 -17.39 -0.78
CA ALA A 152 31.09 -18.34 0.10
C ALA A 152 30.71 -19.66 -0.60
N PHE A 153 31.51 -20.09 -1.58
CA PHE A 153 31.28 -21.36 -2.26
C PHE A 153 31.56 -22.54 -1.31
N GLY A 154 30.60 -23.47 -1.19
CA GLY A 154 30.73 -24.66 -0.34
C GLY A 154 30.48 -24.45 1.16
N ILE A 155 30.00 -23.28 1.56
CA ILE A 155 29.75 -22.94 2.97
C ILE A 155 28.40 -23.48 3.46
N GLY A 156 28.35 -23.97 4.71
CA GLY A 156 27.11 -24.43 5.34
C GLY A 156 26.09 -23.30 5.57
N LYS A 157 24.79 -23.62 5.55
CA LYS A 157 23.69 -22.63 5.68
C LYS A 157 23.85 -21.69 6.88
N ARG A 158 24.26 -22.22 8.04
CA ARG A 158 24.44 -21.44 9.28
C ARG A 158 25.50 -20.35 9.12
N GLU A 159 26.66 -20.72 8.58
CA GLU A 159 27.76 -19.77 8.37
C GLU A 159 27.40 -18.75 7.26
N TYR A 160 26.66 -19.16 6.23
CA TYR A 160 26.13 -18.23 5.23
C TYR A 160 25.24 -17.14 5.86
N TYR A 161 24.31 -17.51 6.74
CA TYR A 161 23.46 -16.54 7.45
C TYR A 161 24.24 -15.61 8.37
N GLN A 162 25.30 -16.10 9.03
CA GLN A 162 26.19 -15.26 9.82
C GLN A 162 26.89 -14.20 8.95
N LYS A 163 27.39 -14.59 7.77
CA LYS A 163 28.01 -13.66 6.82
C LYS A 163 27.01 -12.67 6.22
N LEU A 164 25.76 -13.08 6.01
CA LEU A 164 24.68 -12.15 5.63
C LEU A 164 24.41 -11.11 6.73
N GLY A 165 24.45 -11.52 8.00
CA GLY A 165 24.36 -10.58 9.13
C GLY A 165 25.49 -9.54 9.12
N ALA A 166 26.74 -9.99 8.90
CA ALA A 166 27.89 -9.10 8.77
C ALA A 166 27.77 -8.13 7.58
N LEU A 167 27.23 -8.61 6.45
CA LEU A 167 26.94 -7.79 5.28
C LEU A 167 25.90 -6.71 5.59
N LEU A 168 24.83 -7.05 6.32
CA LEU A 168 23.80 -6.09 6.73
C LEU A 168 24.39 -5.00 7.66
N SER A 169 25.23 -5.38 8.62
CA SER A 169 25.89 -4.40 9.50
C SER A 169 26.81 -3.46 8.72
N GLU A 170 27.54 -3.98 7.73
CA GLU A 170 28.42 -3.16 6.90
C GLU A 170 27.63 -2.15 6.05
N ILE A 171 26.50 -2.56 5.47
CA ILE A 171 25.61 -1.64 4.73
C ILE A 171 25.11 -0.52 5.65
N PHE A 172 24.73 -0.86 6.89
CA PHE A 172 24.24 0.13 7.86
C PHE A 172 25.31 1.16 8.21
N VAL A 173 26.54 0.73 8.51
CA VAL A 173 27.67 1.63 8.80
C VAL A 173 27.96 2.55 7.60
N ARG A 174 27.95 2.00 6.38
CA ARG A 174 28.13 2.79 5.15
C ARG A 174 27.02 3.81 4.95
N ALA A 175 25.77 3.44 5.21
CA ALA A 175 24.63 4.34 5.12
C ALA A 175 24.76 5.50 6.12
N TYR A 176 25.19 5.22 7.35
CA TYR A 176 25.44 6.23 8.39
C TYR A 176 26.54 7.22 7.97
N ILE A 177 27.70 6.71 7.52
CA ILE A 177 28.80 7.56 7.05
C ILE A 177 28.39 8.38 5.80
N ARG A 178 27.59 7.80 4.91
CA ARG A 178 27.07 8.49 3.73
C ARG A 178 26.09 9.60 4.10
N ASN A 179 25.29 9.43 5.16
CA ASN A 179 24.36 10.46 5.63
C ASN A 179 25.08 11.78 5.96
N ASP A 180 26.19 11.73 6.71
CA ASP A 180 27.00 12.91 7.03
C ASP A 180 27.53 13.62 5.77
N LYS A 181 28.02 12.83 4.79
CA LYS A 181 28.49 13.38 3.50
C LYS A 181 27.37 14.08 2.73
N ILE A 182 26.18 13.47 2.68
CA ILE A 182 25.01 14.06 2.02
C ILE A 182 24.60 15.34 2.75
N TYR A 183 24.54 15.32 4.08
CA TYR A 183 24.17 16.47 4.89
C TYR A 183 25.11 17.66 4.67
N LYS A 184 26.43 17.44 4.71
CA LYS A 184 27.43 18.48 4.40
C LYS A 184 27.30 19.01 2.97
N ALA A 185 27.05 18.14 2.00
CA ALA A 185 26.81 18.54 0.61
C ALA A 185 25.53 19.38 0.44
N MET A 186 24.48 19.08 1.22
CA MET A 186 23.27 19.89 1.26
C MET A 186 23.56 21.28 1.81
N LEU A 187 24.21 21.38 2.98
CA LEU A 187 24.59 22.67 3.57
C LEU A 187 25.44 23.52 2.62
N SER A 188 26.37 22.90 1.90
CA SER A 188 27.22 23.56 0.91
C SER A 188 26.44 24.13 -0.29
N ARG A 189 25.22 23.62 -0.55
CA ARG A 189 24.31 24.08 -1.61
C ARG A 189 23.25 25.05 -1.07
N CYS A 190 23.54 25.70 0.06
CA CYS A 190 22.63 26.63 0.74
C CYS A 190 21.28 25.98 1.13
N PHE A 191 21.31 24.72 1.56
CA PHE A 191 20.11 24.04 2.02
C PHE A 191 19.55 24.71 3.28
N GLY A 192 18.43 25.42 3.13
CA GLY A 192 17.62 25.95 4.24
C GLY A 192 16.26 25.27 4.27
N GLU A 193 15.51 25.40 3.18
CA GLU A 193 14.20 24.77 3.01
C GLU A 193 14.23 23.73 1.88
N PHE A 194 13.61 22.57 2.12
CA PHE A 194 13.46 21.56 1.08
C PHE A 194 12.50 22.04 -0.02
N PRO A 195 12.81 21.81 -1.30
CA PRO A 195 11.95 22.22 -2.41
C PRO A 195 10.56 21.59 -2.29
N LYS A 196 9.53 22.40 -2.53
CA LYS A 196 8.14 21.92 -2.57
C LYS A 196 7.98 20.90 -3.70
N PHE A 197 7.23 19.84 -3.45
CA PHE A 197 6.96 18.85 -4.48
C PHE A 197 6.08 19.46 -5.58
N GLU A 198 6.36 19.12 -6.83
CA GLU A 198 5.60 19.65 -7.97
C GLU A 198 4.12 19.28 -7.87
N ARG A 199 3.29 20.31 -7.94
CA ARG A 199 1.84 20.18 -7.76
C ARG A 199 1.16 19.94 -9.09
N HIS A 200 0.70 18.72 -9.32
CA HIS A 200 -0.20 18.44 -10.43
C HIS A 200 -1.67 18.57 -9.99
N LYS A 201 -2.23 19.78 -10.17
CA LYS A 201 -3.65 20.06 -9.90
C LYS A 201 -4.51 19.28 -10.91
N SER A 202 -5.33 18.37 -10.39
CA SER A 202 -6.36 17.67 -11.16
C SER A 202 -7.67 17.78 -10.39
N ILE A 203 -8.75 18.13 -11.08
CA ILE A 203 -10.11 18.26 -10.53
C ILE A 203 -10.76 16.88 -10.35
N MET A 204 -10.33 15.89 -11.12
CA MET A 204 -10.88 14.53 -11.12
C MET A 204 -10.98 13.85 -9.75
N PRO A 205 -9.96 13.88 -8.85
CA PRO A 205 -10.11 13.30 -7.51
C PRO A 205 -11.19 13.98 -6.66
N LEU A 206 -11.44 15.27 -6.88
CA LEU A 206 -12.54 15.98 -6.22
C LEU A 206 -13.89 15.40 -6.68
N ILE A 207 -14.05 15.18 -7.98
CA ILE A 207 -15.26 14.58 -8.56
C ILE A 207 -15.49 13.18 -7.99
N PHE A 208 -14.46 12.33 -7.97
CA PHE A 208 -14.57 10.99 -7.38
C PHE A 208 -14.90 11.03 -5.88
N SER A 209 -14.38 12.01 -5.13
CA SER A 209 -14.72 12.18 -3.70
C SER A 209 -16.17 12.60 -3.49
N VAL A 210 -16.70 13.48 -4.34
CA VAL A 210 -18.11 13.89 -4.28
C VAL A 210 -19.02 12.72 -4.64
N ILE A 211 -18.68 11.95 -5.68
CA ILE A 211 -19.43 10.73 -6.06
C ILE A 211 -19.41 9.71 -4.91
N ALA A 212 -18.25 9.45 -4.32
CA ALA A 212 -18.15 8.55 -3.17
C ALA A 212 -19.01 9.01 -1.98
N LEU A 213 -19.09 10.32 -1.73
CA LEU A 213 -19.86 10.91 -0.64
C LEU A 213 -21.36 10.94 -0.91
N ILE A 214 -21.77 11.14 -2.17
CA ILE A 214 -23.18 10.95 -2.61
C ILE A 214 -23.60 9.50 -2.37
N GLY A 215 -22.70 8.55 -2.68
CA GLY A 215 -22.86 7.15 -2.34
C GLY A 215 -22.92 6.84 -0.85
N VAL A 216 -22.65 7.79 0.06
CA VAL A 216 -22.84 7.67 1.52
C VAL A 216 -24.24 8.13 1.97
N LEU A 217 -24.94 8.93 1.16
CA LEU A 217 -26.26 9.49 1.48
C LEU A 217 -27.42 8.65 0.94
N ILE A 218 -27.17 7.81 -0.07
CA ILE A 218 -28.12 6.85 -0.65
C ILE A 218 -28.10 5.54 0.14
#